data_AF-A0A238LKW2-F1
#
_entry.id   AF-A0A238LKW2-F1
#
_cell.length_a   1.000
_cell.length_b   1.000
_cell.length_c   1.000
_cell.angle_alpha   90.00
_cell.angle_beta   90.00
_cell.angle_gamma   90.00
#
_symmetry.space_group_name_H-M   'P 1'
#
loop_
_entity.id
_entity.type
_entity.pdbx_description
1 polymer ?
#
loop_
_entity_poly.entity_id
_entity_poly.type
_entity_poly.pdbx_seq_one_letter_code
_entity_poly.pdbx_strand_id
1 'polypeptide(L)'
;MSNRQHIFVLGISALLCPALAPAEMRAEPQLAQGYSTFGTPGLIEMPSATLAQDGELALGLGYMNDDLQATLSFQVTPRLSASFRYTQPMSGGSSDQSLSLQYRLLDETARRPAVVIGFNDLIGCDRYRSEFIAASKTVSTDVRITAGLGWGRLAGAGSFGNPLSIFSDSFDERDSKGGTSNDDVDLSDAFRGDAAHFGGVEWQATERLRLIAEYSSLDYAASGSTGIERTSPFNFGLSYALSEALTAKAHYLYGSEVGVQFTYALDPRSPPVGQSIGSAPLPVQVRGTRPLTRPENDMQSDLSLALTSQGLSLHAIEIEGQTARVEVENRDHTVAARAIGRTARALSRTMPARVEVFDIVLVENGLRISNVRLNRGDVEALEHDLDGAWTSFIRADIGTPAYELSPVDTAYPRFDYAITPSVSASISSPESGLLADIGVDLTGRFTPSPGLQFSGTLRQKLGGTLDELTVANSGGQPQVRSNLASYAEADTTIPSLTGAYYFNAGHAEYERRCW
;
A
#
# COMPACT_ATOMS: atom_id res chain seq x y z
N MET A 1 -8.55 -71.10 -41.15
CA MET A 1 -7.16 -70.68 -41.39
C MET A 1 -6.79 -69.67 -40.30
N SER A 2 -5.73 -69.98 -39.56
CA SER A 2 -5.10 -69.25 -38.42
C SER A 2 -6.00 -68.99 -37.20
N ASN A 3 -5.97 -69.87 -36.17
CA ASN A 3 -5.13 -69.79 -34.96
C ASN A 3 -5.47 -68.59 -34.05
N ARG A 4 -5.69 -68.70 -32.73
CA ARG A 4 -5.77 -69.84 -31.80
C ARG A 4 -6.17 -69.26 -30.42
N GLN A 5 -6.93 -70.05 -29.66
CA GLN A 5 -6.89 -70.25 -28.18
C GLN A 5 -7.17 -69.04 -27.26
N HIS A 6 -8.34 -68.95 -26.63
CA HIS A 6 -8.85 -69.67 -25.43
C HIS A 6 -8.32 -69.11 -24.09
N ILE A 7 -9.22 -68.68 -23.19
CA ILE A 7 -9.53 -69.32 -21.88
C ILE A 7 -10.35 -68.36 -20.97
N PHE A 8 -11.39 -68.94 -20.38
CA PHE A 8 -12.20 -68.58 -19.20
C PHE A 8 -11.66 -67.54 -18.21
N VAL A 9 -12.55 -66.67 -17.69
CA VAL A 9 -12.73 -66.43 -16.24
C VAL A 9 -14.20 -66.10 -15.93
N LEU A 10 -14.79 -66.85 -14.98
CA LEU A 10 -16.07 -66.62 -14.32
C LEU A 10 -15.99 -65.39 -13.39
N GLY A 11 -17.05 -64.59 -13.33
CA GLY A 11 -17.17 -63.48 -12.40
C GLY A 11 -17.45 -63.88 -10.94
N ILE A 12 -17.16 -62.94 -10.02
CA ILE A 12 -17.79 -62.73 -8.71
C ILE A 12 -17.62 -61.23 -8.37
N SER A 13 -18.71 -60.63 -7.88
CA SER A 13 -18.87 -59.23 -7.49
C SER A 13 -17.93 -58.73 -6.39
N ALA A 14 -17.52 -57.46 -6.47
CA ALA A 14 -17.17 -56.64 -5.30
C ALA A 14 -17.54 -55.18 -5.56
N LEU A 15 -18.27 -54.59 -4.60
CA LEU A 15 -18.62 -53.18 -4.51
C LEU A 15 -17.38 -52.29 -4.70
N LEU A 16 -17.43 -51.34 -5.65
CA LEU A 16 -16.57 -50.15 -5.60
C LEU A 16 -17.39 -48.99 -5.02
N CYS A 17 -17.18 -48.75 -3.73
CA CYS A 17 -17.44 -47.47 -3.10
C CYS A 17 -16.48 -46.45 -3.74
N PRO A 18 -16.94 -45.35 -4.36
CA PRO A 18 -16.03 -44.28 -4.73
C PRO A 18 -15.57 -43.65 -3.42
N ALA A 19 -14.32 -43.89 -3.04
CA ALA A 19 -13.66 -43.07 -2.04
C ALA A 19 -13.69 -41.63 -2.57
N LEU A 20 -14.59 -40.79 -2.02
CA LEU A 20 -14.42 -39.36 -2.07
C LEU A 20 -13.09 -39.08 -1.36
N ALA A 21 -12.03 -38.87 -2.15
CA ALA A 21 -10.88 -38.15 -1.64
C ALA A 21 -11.39 -36.80 -1.13
N PRO A 22 -11.00 -36.35 0.07
CA PRO A 22 -11.26 -34.98 0.47
C PRO A 22 -10.70 -34.09 -0.64
N ALA A 23 -11.54 -33.20 -1.17
CA ALA A 23 -11.07 -32.11 -1.98
C ALA A 23 -10.08 -31.35 -1.09
N GLU A 24 -8.78 -31.52 -1.34
CA GLU A 24 -7.79 -30.59 -0.85
C GLU A 24 -8.27 -29.22 -1.35
N MET A 25 -8.70 -28.36 -0.43
CA MET A 25 -8.68 -26.93 -0.63
C MET A 25 -7.21 -26.58 -0.89
N ARG A 26 -6.76 -26.75 -2.12
CA ARG A 26 -5.53 -26.12 -2.59
C ARG A 26 -5.86 -24.65 -2.65
N ALA A 27 -5.13 -23.86 -1.86
CA ALA A 27 -5.04 -22.43 -2.08
C ALA A 27 -4.80 -22.22 -3.58
N GLU A 28 -5.61 -21.38 -4.24
CA GLU A 28 -5.37 -21.02 -5.63
C GLU A 28 -3.92 -20.57 -5.74
N PRO A 29 -3.09 -21.18 -6.60
CA PRO A 29 -1.74 -20.69 -6.81
C PRO A 29 -1.88 -19.31 -7.44
N GLN A 30 -1.75 -18.27 -6.61
CA GLN A 30 -1.69 -16.89 -7.03
C GLN A 30 -0.31 -16.71 -7.68
N LEU A 31 -0.25 -16.99 -8.98
CA LEU A 31 0.88 -16.59 -9.82
C LEU A 31 1.29 -15.17 -9.45
N ALA A 32 2.54 -15.04 -9.01
CA ALA A 32 3.06 -13.77 -8.51
C ALA A 32 2.82 -12.70 -9.57
N GLN A 33 2.34 -11.54 -9.11
CA GLN A 33 2.15 -10.38 -9.95
C GLN A 33 3.42 -9.55 -9.96
N GLY A 34 3.61 -8.72 -10.98
CA GLY A 34 4.71 -7.78 -10.98
C GLY A 34 4.48 -6.63 -11.92
N TYR A 35 5.40 -5.69 -11.83
CA TYR A 35 5.31 -4.40 -12.49
C TYR A 35 6.31 -4.34 -13.64
N SER A 36 5.92 -3.75 -14.76
CA SER A 36 6.79 -3.53 -15.91
C SER A 36 7.80 -2.40 -15.64
N THR A 37 8.70 -2.13 -16.58
CA THR A 37 9.56 -0.94 -16.60
C THR A 37 8.76 0.37 -16.75
N PHE A 38 7.48 0.29 -17.15
CA PHE A 38 6.53 1.42 -17.16
C PHE A 38 5.81 1.61 -15.81
N GLY A 39 6.07 0.73 -14.84
CA GLY A 39 5.43 0.75 -13.53
C GLY A 39 4.02 0.15 -13.51
N THR A 40 3.41 -0.13 -14.66
CA THR A 40 2.08 -0.78 -14.73
C THR A 40 2.19 -2.30 -14.53
N PRO A 41 1.12 -2.98 -14.08
CA PRO A 41 1.11 -4.45 -14.01
C PRO A 41 1.39 -5.08 -15.38
N GLY A 42 2.48 -5.83 -15.49
CA GLY A 42 3.02 -6.21 -16.79
C GLY A 42 4.11 -7.27 -16.72
N LEU A 43 4.67 -7.58 -17.89
CA LEU A 43 5.78 -8.52 -18.06
C LEU A 43 7.12 -7.85 -17.70
N ILE A 44 7.99 -7.62 -18.69
CA ILE A 44 9.18 -6.79 -18.52
C ILE A 44 8.86 -5.39 -19.01
N GLU A 45 8.57 -5.24 -20.31
CA GLU A 45 8.13 -3.99 -20.92
C GLU A 45 6.72 -4.11 -21.47
N MET A 46 6.33 -5.34 -21.84
CA MET A 46 5.03 -5.57 -22.47
C MET A 46 3.88 -5.56 -21.45
N PRO A 47 2.74 -4.92 -21.78
CA PRO A 47 1.57 -4.90 -20.92
C PRO A 47 0.98 -6.29 -20.68
N SER A 48 0.24 -6.45 -19.58
CA SER A 48 -0.51 -7.67 -19.27
C SER A 48 -1.88 -7.35 -18.70
N ALA A 49 -2.81 -8.29 -18.78
CA ALA A 49 -4.13 -8.14 -18.16
C ALA A 49 -4.17 -8.47 -16.65
N THR A 50 -3.01 -8.51 -15.99
CA THR A 50 -2.90 -8.64 -14.53
C THR A 50 -3.26 -7.32 -13.85
N LEU A 51 -3.71 -7.34 -12.60
CA LEU A 51 -3.79 -6.13 -11.75
C LEU A 51 -3.25 -6.46 -10.38
N ALA A 52 -2.70 -5.46 -9.71
CA ALA A 52 -2.32 -5.51 -8.31
C ALA A 52 -3.54 -5.68 -7.39
N GLN A 53 -3.29 -5.86 -6.09
CA GLN A 53 -4.37 -5.88 -5.10
C GLN A 53 -5.04 -4.50 -5.03
N ASP A 54 -6.35 -4.47 -4.79
CA ASP A 54 -7.11 -3.21 -4.69
C ASP A 54 -6.44 -2.25 -3.69
N GLY A 55 -6.19 -0.99 -4.01
CA GLY A 55 -5.53 -0.05 -3.09
C GLY A 55 -4.05 -0.32 -2.79
N GLU A 56 -3.41 -1.26 -3.48
CA GLU A 56 -1.96 -1.48 -3.38
C GLU A 56 -1.19 -0.27 -3.92
N LEU A 57 -0.13 0.11 -3.19
CA LEU A 57 0.85 1.12 -3.59
C LEU A 57 2.21 0.45 -3.82
N ALA A 58 2.80 0.62 -5.00
CA ALA A 58 4.13 0.07 -5.29
C ALA A 58 5.14 1.16 -5.68
N LEU A 59 6.31 1.07 -5.07
CA LEU A 59 7.48 1.88 -5.38
C LEU A 59 8.48 1.04 -6.16
N GLY A 60 8.88 1.51 -7.34
CA GLY A 60 9.88 0.84 -8.17
C GLY A 60 11.12 1.69 -8.36
N LEU A 61 12.29 1.06 -8.33
CA LEU A 61 13.56 1.64 -8.76
C LEU A 61 14.21 0.69 -9.75
N GLY A 62 14.48 1.15 -10.97
CA GLY A 62 15.11 0.38 -12.02
C GLY A 62 16.29 1.11 -12.65
N TYR A 63 17.23 0.35 -13.20
CA TYR A 63 18.33 0.86 -14.00
C TYR A 63 18.50 0.00 -15.24
N MET A 64 18.50 0.65 -16.40
CA MET A 64 18.60 0.00 -17.71
C MET A 64 18.92 1.06 -18.77
N ASN A 65 19.76 0.73 -19.75
CA ASN A 65 20.10 1.63 -20.86
C ASN A 65 20.57 3.01 -20.39
N ASP A 66 21.38 3.02 -19.34
CA ASP A 66 21.87 4.23 -18.67
C ASP A 66 20.78 5.16 -18.09
N ASP A 67 19.53 4.70 -18.03
CA ASP A 67 18.42 5.40 -17.43
C ASP A 67 18.14 4.85 -16.02
N LEU A 68 18.12 5.74 -15.03
CA LEU A 68 17.55 5.46 -13.71
C LEU A 68 16.04 5.76 -13.77
N GLN A 69 15.22 4.76 -13.43
CA GLN A 69 13.77 4.85 -13.47
C GLN A 69 13.20 4.71 -12.06
N ALA A 70 12.38 5.66 -11.65
CA ALA A 70 11.59 5.59 -10.43
C ALA A 70 10.10 5.52 -10.77
N THR A 71 9.37 4.56 -10.22
CA THR A 71 7.93 4.38 -10.47
C THR A 71 7.12 4.45 -9.18
N LEU A 72 6.00 5.15 -9.22
CA LEU A 72 4.96 5.15 -8.20
C LEU A 72 3.68 4.61 -8.82
N SER A 73 3.26 3.43 -8.40
CA SER A 73 2.10 2.74 -8.95
C SER A 73 1.02 2.59 -7.90
N PHE A 74 -0.23 2.85 -8.29
CA PHE A 74 -1.38 2.77 -7.41
C PHE A 74 -2.52 2.00 -8.09
N GLN A 75 -3.03 0.98 -7.40
CA GLN A 75 -4.25 0.28 -7.80
C GLN A 75 -5.47 1.08 -7.33
N VAL A 76 -5.84 2.11 -8.09
CA VAL A 76 -6.89 3.09 -7.75
C VAL A 76 -8.22 2.44 -7.42
N THR A 77 -8.61 1.42 -8.21
CA THR A 77 -9.82 0.62 -7.98
C THR A 77 -9.52 -0.84 -8.33
N PRO A 78 -10.42 -1.80 -8.07
CA PRO A 78 -10.23 -3.20 -8.48
C PRO A 78 -10.07 -3.43 -9.99
N ARG A 79 -10.27 -2.39 -10.83
CA ARG A 79 -10.14 -2.46 -12.28
C ARG A 79 -9.21 -1.41 -12.90
N LEU A 80 -8.78 -0.39 -12.15
CA LEU A 80 -8.00 0.72 -12.67
C LEU A 80 -6.66 0.82 -11.93
N SER A 81 -5.57 0.73 -12.67
CA SER A 81 -4.21 0.99 -12.19
C SER A 81 -3.68 2.28 -12.81
N ALA A 82 -2.96 3.07 -12.03
CA ALA A 82 -2.24 4.25 -12.49
C ALA A 82 -0.77 4.17 -12.05
N SER A 83 0.14 4.60 -12.90
CA SER A 83 1.58 4.54 -12.64
C SER A 83 2.25 5.82 -13.11
N PHE A 84 2.85 6.54 -12.18
CA PHE A 84 3.76 7.63 -12.49
C PHE A 84 5.17 7.09 -12.61
N ARG A 85 5.90 7.49 -13.64
CA ARG A 85 7.29 7.10 -13.86
C ARG A 85 8.13 8.33 -14.15
N TYR A 86 9.24 8.43 -13.44
CA TYR A 86 10.29 9.40 -13.64
C TYR A 86 11.54 8.70 -14.18
N THR A 87 12.10 9.20 -15.28
CA THR A 87 13.29 8.64 -15.91
C THR A 87 14.39 9.70 -15.95
N GLN A 88 15.57 9.36 -15.44
CA GLN A 88 16.75 10.21 -15.41
C GLN A 88 17.91 9.52 -16.13
N PRO A 89 18.38 10.04 -17.27
CA PRO A 89 19.62 9.57 -17.90
C PRO A 89 20.83 9.86 -17.01
N MET A 90 21.69 8.86 -16.78
CA MET A 90 22.89 8.99 -15.95
C MET A 90 24.06 9.63 -16.70
N SER A 91 24.15 9.47 -18.02
CA SER A 91 25.12 10.16 -18.88
C SER A 91 24.85 11.66 -19.04
N GLY A 92 23.77 12.17 -18.44
CA GLY A 92 23.24 13.51 -18.68
C GLY A 92 22.26 13.54 -19.85
N GLY A 93 21.30 14.46 -19.79
CA GLY A 93 20.18 14.58 -20.72
C GLY A 93 18.92 15.06 -20.03
N SER A 94 17.85 15.30 -20.79
CA SER A 94 16.56 15.71 -20.23
C SER A 94 15.88 14.55 -19.52
N SER A 95 15.41 14.80 -18.30
CA SER A 95 14.56 13.86 -17.58
C SER A 95 13.17 13.79 -18.21
N ASP A 96 12.48 12.67 -18.01
CA ASP A 96 11.14 12.44 -18.55
C ASP A 96 10.18 12.00 -17.44
N GLN A 97 8.96 12.50 -17.51
CA GLN A 97 7.87 12.22 -16.58
C GLN A 97 6.72 11.66 -17.38
N SER A 98 6.23 10.49 -16.97
CA SER A 98 5.17 9.79 -17.69
C SER A 98 4.09 9.31 -16.73
N LEU A 99 2.82 9.47 -17.14
CA LEU A 99 1.67 8.84 -16.49
C LEU A 99 1.14 7.71 -17.37
N SER A 100 1.03 6.51 -16.81
CA SER A 100 0.45 5.35 -17.49
C SER A 100 -0.82 4.90 -16.77
N LEU A 101 -1.82 4.47 -17.54
CA LEU A 101 -3.11 3.99 -17.05
C LEU A 101 -3.45 2.63 -17.64
N GLN A 102 -4.02 1.75 -16.82
CA GLN A 102 -4.51 0.44 -17.26
C GLN A 102 -5.89 0.17 -16.68
N TYR A 103 -6.86 -0.12 -17.54
CA TYR A 103 -8.23 -0.45 -17.14
C TYR A 103 -8.60 -1.87 -17.58
N ARG A 104 -9.08 -2.69 -16.64
CA ARG A 104 -9.55 -4.04 -16.89
C ARG A 104 -11.01 -4.04 -17.34
N LEU A 105 -11.22 -4.47 -18.58
CA LEU A 105 -12.52 -4.63 -19.22
C LEU A 105 -13.19 -5.95 -18.80
N LEU A 106 -12.43 -7.04 -18.82
CA LEU A 106 -12.93 -8.38 -18.55
C LEU A 106 -12.05 -9.08 -17.51
N ASP A 107 -12.70 -9.70 -16.53
CA ASP A 107 -12.05 -10.62 -15.62
C ASP A 107 -11.84 -11.98 -16.30
N GLU A 108 -10.73 -12.62 -15.95
CA GLU A 108 -10.40 -13.98 -16.39
C GLU A 108 -11.48 -14.95 -15.88
N THR A 109 -11.91 -15.87 -16.74
CA THR A 109 -12.74 -17.00 -16.34
C THR A 109 -12.17 -18.28 -16.92
N ALA A 110 -12.78 -19.43 -16.62
CA ALA A 110 -12.39 -20.71 -17.21
C ALA A 110 -12.36 -20.70 -18.76
N ARG A 111 -13.17 -19.86 -19.43
CA ARG A 111 -13.34 -19.87 -20.89
C ARG A 111 -12.82 -18.64 -21.62
N ARG A 112 -12.45 -17.57 -20.91
CA ARG A 112 -11.97 -16.33 -21.54
C ARG A 112 -10.77 -15.78 -20.77
N PRO A 113 -9.83 -15.12 -21.47
CA PRO A 113 -8.76 -14.38 -20.81
C PRO A 113 -9.32 -13.15 -20.07
N ALA A 114 -8.56 -12.64 -19.10
CA ALA A 114 -8.73 -11.27 -18.68
C ALA A 114 -8.34 -10.34 -19.84
N VAL A 115 -8.99 -9.18 -19.94
CA VAL A 115 -8.70 -8.19 -20.99
C VAL A 115 -8.56 -6.81 -20.37
N VAL A 116 -7.48 -6.12 -20.73
CA VAL A 116 -7.21 -4.73 -20.35
C VAL A 116 -7.06 -3.86 -21.60
N ILE A 117 -7.36 -2.59 -21.40
CA ILE A 117 -7.02 -1.49 -22.30
C ILE A 117 -6.18 -0.48 -21.52
N GLY A 118 -5.18 0.12 -22.14
CA GLY A 118 -4.31 1.05 -21.43
C GLY A 118 -3.54 2.00 -22.31
N PHE A 119 -2.90 2.94 -21.62
CA PHE A 119 -2.07 4.01 -22.16
C PHE A 119 -0.76 4.01 -21.38
N ASN A 120 0.36 4.03 -22.08
CA ASN A 120 1.63 4.42 -21.49
C ASN A 120 1.94 5.86 -21.93
N ASP A 121 2.49 6.64 -21.00
CA ASP A 121 2.95 8.01 -21.27
C ASP A 121 1.83 8.90 -21.86
N LEU A 122 0.72 8.96 -21.11
CA LEU A 122 -0.47 9.77 -21.38
C LEU A 122 -0.23 11.27 -21.13
N ILE A 123 0.68 11.57 -20.20
CA ILE A 123 1.15 12.91 -19.84
C ILE A 123 2.67 12.81 -19.83
N GLY A 124 3.36 13.69 -20.55
CA GLY A 124 4.83 13.66 -20.66
C GLY A 124 5.32 14.27 -21.97
N CYS A 125 6.59 14.05 -22.30
CA CYS A 125 7.22 14.51 -23.54
C CYS A 125 6.91 13.60 -24.76
N ASP A 126 5.86 12.79 -24.70
CA ASP A 126 5.42 11.80 -25.71
C ASP A 126 6.49 10.76 -26.11
N ARG A 127 7.59 10.61 -25.36
CA ARG A 127 8.76 9.78 -25.77
C ARG A 127 8.42 8.30 -25.88
N TYR A 128 7.51 7.81 -25.03
CA TYR A 128 7.10 6.40 -24.99
C TYR A 128 5.59 6.22 -25.15
N ARG A 129 4.91 7.25 -25.67
CA ARG A 129 3.46 7.25 -25.82
C ARG A 129 2.95 6.08 -26.65
N SER A 130 2.10 5.29 -26.02
CA SER A 130 1.53 4.10 -26.66
C SER A 130 0.19 3.74 -26.04
N GLU A 131 -0.67 3.15 -26.87
CA GLU A 131 -1.94 2.58 -26.47
C GLU A 131 -1.90 1.06 -26.67
N PHE A 132 -2.60 0.32 -25.83
CA PHE A 132 -2.61 -1.13 -25.95
C PHE A 132 -3.93 -1.77 -25.54
N ILE A 133 -4.15 -2.97 -26.07
CA ILE A 133 -5.11 -3.94 -25.58
C ILE A 133 -4.33 -5.23 -25.31
N ALA A 134 -4.42 -5.76 -24.10
CA ALA A 134 -3.76 -7.00 -23.72
C ALA A 134 -4.75 -8.00 -23.15
N ALA A 135 -4.54 -9.27 -23.47
CA ALA A 135 -5.31 -10.39 -22.96
C ALA A 135 -4.39 -11.39 -22.26
N SER A 136 -4.68 -11.74 -21.01
CA SER A 136 -3.90 -12.71 -20.24
C SER A 136 -4.75 -13.89 -19.78
N LYS A 137 -4.17 -15.09 -19.87
CA LYS A 137 -4.79 -16.34 -19.47
C LYS A 137 -3.82 -17.18 -18.65
N THR A 138 -4.25 -17.57 -17.46
CA THR A 138 -3.62 -18.60 -16.65
C THR A 138 -4.00 -19.97 -17.25
N VAL A 139 -3.02 -20.65 -17.87
CA VAL A 139 -3.23 -21.90 -18.62
C VAL A 139 -2.91 -23.14 -17.79
N SER A 140 -2.10 -22.99 -16.74
CA SER A 140 -1.82 -24.02 -15.73
C SER A 140 -1.64 -23.35 -14.37
N THR A 141 -1.40 -24.12 -13.31
CA THR A 141 -1.14 -23.60 -11.96
C THR A 141 0.00 -22.59 -11.92
N ASP A 142 0.98 -22.75 -12.80
CA ASP A 142 2.25 -22.03 -12.72
C ASP A 142 2.59 -21.28 -14.01
N VAL A 143 1.69 -21.26 -15.02
CA VAL A 143 1.95 -20.61 -16.31
C VAL A 143 0.82 -19.66 -16.68
N ARG A 144 1.19 -18.41 -16.99
CA ARG A 144 0.32 -17.40 -17.59
C ARG A 144 0.86 -16.98 -18.94
N ILE A 145 -0.04 -16.84 -19.91
CA ILE A 145 0.28 -16.37 -21.25
C ILE A 145 -0.44 -15.04 -21.47
N THR A 146 0.23 -14.11 -22.12
CA THR A 146 -0.30 -12.81 -22.52
C THR A 146 -0.10 -12.61 -24.00
N ALA A 147 -1.10 -12.05 -24.67
CA ALA A 147 -1.01 -11.57 -26.05
C ALA A 147 -1.75 -10.24 -26.17
N GLY A 148 -1.28 -9.35 -27.03
CA GLY A 148 -1.89 -8.04 -27.18
C GLY A 148 -1.54 -7.35 -28.48
N LEU A 149 -2.20 -6.20 -28.66
CA LEU A 149 -2.00 -5.26 -29.74
C LEU A 149 -1.59 -3.92 -29.15
N GLY A 150 -0.58 -3.30 -29.74
CA GLY A 150 -0.10 -1.98 -29.35
C GLY A 150 -0.07 -1.00 -30.52
N TRP A 151 -0.31 0.26 -30.23
CA TRP A 151 -0.25 1.41 -31.13
C TRP A 151 0.81 2.41 -30.66
N GLY A 152 1.14 3.38 -31.50
CA GLY A 152 2.17 4.38 -31.20
C GLY A 152 3.52 3.71 -31.00
N ARG A 153 4.19 3.94 -29.86
CA ARG A 153 5.52 3.38 -29.60
C ARG A 153 5.55 1.85 -29.58
N LEU A 154 4.47 1.21 -29.17
CA LEU A 154 4.35 -0.26 -29.18
C LEU A 154 4.16 -0.82 -30.60
N ALA A 155 3.99 0.02 -31.63
CA ALA A 155 3.97 -0.38 -33.02
C ALA A 155 5.29 -0.10 -33.76
N GLY A 156 6.40 0.10 -33.04
CA GLY A 156 7.70 0.44 -33.63
C GLY A 156 8.34 -0.69 -34.45
N ALA A 157 8.08 -1.95 -34.08
CA ALA A 157 8.60 -3.12 -34.78
C ALA A 157 7.51 -4.14 -35.10
N GLY A 158 7.56 -4.71 -36.31
CA GLY A 158 6.57 -5.70 -36.76
C GLY A 158 5.17 -5.10 -36.95
N SER A 159 5.11 -3.83 -37.38
CA SER A 159 3.88 -3.08 -37.57
C SER A 159 3.06 -3.62 -38.74
N PHE A 160 1.76 -3.44 -38.65
CA PHE A 160 0.78 -3.74 -39.69
C PHE A 160 -0.36 -2.72 -39.65
N GLY A 161 -1.15 -2.65 -40.73
CA GLY A 161 -2.25 -1.69 -40.85
C GLY A 161 -3.27 -1.82 -39.71
N ASN A 162 -3.79 -0.69 -39.25
CA ASN A 162 -4.63 -0.62 -38.07
C ASN A 162 -5.90 -1.50 -38.24
N PRO A 163 -6.13 -2.50 -37.36
CA PRO A 163 -7.34 -3.32 -37.47
C PRO A 163 -8.64 -2.54 -37.21
N LEU A 164 -8.55 -1.37 -36.57
CA LEU A 164 -9.70 -0.50 -36.31
C LEU A 164 -10.15 0.30 -37.53
N SER A 165 -9.36 0.33 -38.61
CA SER A 165 -9.72 1.00 -39.86
C SER A 165 -10.95 0.41 -40.53
N ILE A 166 -11.36 -0.81 -40.14
CA ILE A 166 -12.66 -1.38 -40.51
C ILE A 166 -13.85 -0.52 -40.07
N PHE A 167 -13.68 0.29 -39.01
CA PHE A 167 -14.73 1.17 -38.49
C PHE A 167 -14.69 2.58 -39.10
N SER A 168 -13.49 3.06 -39.48
CA SER A 168 -13.29 4.38 -40.09
C SER A 168 -11.84 4.54 -40.58
N ASP A 169 -11.65 5.12 -41.76
CA ASP A 169 -10.32 5.46 -42.31
C ASP A 169 -9.54 6.43 -41.41
N SER A 170 -10.21 7.15 -40.51
CA SER A 170 -9.57 8.02 -39.52
C SER A 170 -8.63 7.28 -38.56
N PHE A 171 -8.70 5.95 -38.49
CA PHE A 171 -7.79 5.15 -37.66
C PHE A 171 -6.44 4.85 -38.34
N ASP A 172 -6.33 5.04 -39.66
CA ASP A 172 -5.08 4.80 -40.39
C ASP A 172 -4.04 5.90 -40.15
N GLU A 173 -4.50 7.13 -39.87
CA GLU A 173 -3.62 8.28 -39.70
C GLU A 173 -3.50 8.65 -38.21
N ARG A 174 -2.25 8.69 -37.73
CA ARG A 174 -1.88 9.26 -36.43
C ARG A 174 -1.17 10.58 -36.68
N ASP A 175 -1.66 11.67 -36.09
CA ASP A 175 -1.05 12.97 -36.30
C ASP A 175 0.33 12.97 -35.59
N SER A 176 1.41 13.17 -36.34
CA SER A 176 2.78 13.08 -35.80
C SER A 176 3.22 14.36 -35.07
N LYS A 177 2.28 15.28 -34.78
CA LYS A 177 2.53 16.50 -34.04
C LYS A 177 2.51 16.17 -32.55
N GLY A 178 3.59 15.53 -32.08
CA GLY A 178 3.84 15.34 -30.66
C GLY A 178 3.63 16.66 -29.92
N GLY A 179 2.85 16.63 -28.86
CA GLY A 179 2.50 17.81 -28.09
C GLY A 179 3.78 18.40 -27.52
N THR A 180 4.23 19.54 -28.03
CA THR A 180 5.38 20.29 -27.49
C THR A 180 5.06 20.96 -26.15
N SER A 181 3.94 20.63 -25.51
CA SER A 181 3.46 21.23 -24.27
C SER A 181 3.08 20.13 -23.28
N ASN A 182 3.77 20.09 -22.15
CA ASN A 182 3.52 19.19 -21.01
C ASN A 182 2.15 19.38 -20.32
N ASP A 183 1.28 20.24 -20.87
CA ASP A 183 0.09 20.76 -20.18
C ASP A 183 -1.25 20.26 -20.77
N ASP A 184 -1.27 19.61 -21.94
CA ASP A 184 -2.51 19.15 -22.60
C ASP A 184 -2.53 17.62 -22.82
N VAL A 185 -3.56 16.96 -22.25
CA VAL A 185 -3.86 15.55 -22.53
C VAL A 185 -4.64 15.47 -23.84
N ASP A 186 -3.94 15.21 -24.94
CA ASP A 186 -4.58 14.96 -26.23
C ASP A 186 -4.89 13.47 -26.40
N LEU A 187 -6.15 13.08 -26.51
CA LEU A 187 -6.58 11.70 -26.79
C LEU A 187 -7.05 11.49 -28.23
N SER A 188 -6.97 12.51 -29.08
CA SER A 188 -7.49 12.46 -30.45
C SER A 188 -6.79 11.40 -31.32
N ASP A 189 -5.53 11.10 -31.03
CA ASP A 189 -4.70 10.08 -31.69
C ASP A 189 -4.73 8.69 -31.04
N ALA A 190 -5.53 8.51 -29.99
CA ALA A 190 -5.61 7.22 -29.29
C ALA A 190 -6.05 6.09 -30.24
N PHE A 191 -5.28 5.00 -30.26
CA PHE A 191 -5.53 3.81 -31.11
C PHE A 191 -5.53 4.09 -32.62
N ARG A 192 -4.82 5.13 -33.06
CA ARG A 192 -4.61 5.46 -34.48
C ARG A 192 -3.19 5.15 -34.95
N GLY A 193 -3.03 5.03 -36.27
CA GLY A 193 -1.81 4.60 -36.94
C GLY A 193 -1.62 3.09 -36.89
N ASP A 194 -0.48 2.61 -37.39
CA ASP A 194 -0.14 1.19 -37.41
C ASP A 194 -0.24 0.54 -36.01
N ALA A 195 -0.59 -0.74 -36.00
CA ALA A 195 -0.58 -1.58 -34.82
C ALA A 195 0.53 -2.65 -34.91
N ALA A 196 0.97 -3.18 -33.77
CA ALA A 196 1.84 -4.36 -33.74
C ALA A 196 1.40 -5.35 -32.67
N HIS A 197 1.75 -6.62 -32.88
CA HIS A 197 1.50 -7.69 -31.92
C HIS A 197 2.58 -7.69 -30.86
N PHE A 198 2.20 -7.95 -29.61
CA PHE A 198 3.13 -8.32 -28.56
C PHE A 198 2.60 -9.51 -27.76
N GLY A 199 3.46 -10.11 -26.95
CA GLY A 199 3.02 -11.16 -26.05
C GLY A 199 4.14 -11.71 -25.20
N GLY A 200 3.81 -12.67 -24.34
CA GLY A 200 4.80 -13.33 -23.51
C GLY A 200 4.21 -14.39 -22.61
N VAL A 201 5.11 -15.06 -21.90
CA VAL A 201 4.81 -16.15 -20.98
C VAL A 201 5.50 -15.86 -19.66
N GLU A 202 4.75 -16.04 -18.59
CA GLU A 202 5.25 -16.05 -17.22
C GLU A 202 5.18 -17.48 -16.70
N TRP A 203 6.27 -17.96 -16.09
CA TRP A 203 6.33 -19.25 -15.44
C TRP A 203 6.81 -19.10 -13.99
N GLN A 204 5.97 -19.51 -13.04
CA GLN A 204 6.31 -19.58 -11.62
C GLN A 204 7.13 -20.85 -11.36
N ALA A 205 8.46 -20.71 -11.40
CA ALA A 205 9.37 -21.84 -11.24
C ALA A 205 9.45 -22.34 -9.79
N THR A 206 9.30 -21.43 -8.82
CA THR A 206 9.19 -21.74 -7.37
C THR A 206 8.25 -20.73 -6.70
N GLU A 207 7.94 -20.87 -5.42
CA GLU A 207 7.14 -19.87 -4.67
C GLU A 207 7.72 -18.45 -4.70
N ARG A 208 9.02 -18.29 -4.93
CA ARG A 208 9.71 -16.99 -4.93
C ARG A 208 10.29 -16.60 -6.29
N LEU A 209 10.41 -17.54 -7.22
CA LEU A 209 11.07 -17.33 -8.51
C LEU A 209 10.07 -17.42 -9.66
N ARG A 210 9.96 -16.33 -10.42
CA ARG A 210 9.17 -16.24 -11.65
C ARG A 210 10.08 -15.91 -12.83
N LEU A 211 9.95 -16.69 -13.90
CA LEU A 211 10.66 -16.51 -15.16
C LEU A 211 9.71 -15.88 -16.18
N ILE A 212 10.22 -14.96 -16.99
CA ILE A 212 9.45 -14.18 -17.95
C ILE A 212 10.15 -14.27 -19.30
N ALA A 213 9.38 -14.55 -20.35
CA ALA A 213 9.83 -14.42 -21.73
C ALA A 213 8.80 -13.60 -22.49
N GLU A 214 9.21 -12.53 -23.16
CA GLU A 214 8.30 -11.68 -23.95
C GLU A 214 8.83 -11.46 -25.36
N TYR A 215 7.89 -11.27 -26.28
CA TYR A 215 8.10 -10.76 -27.61
C TYR A 215 7.70 -9.28 -27.60
N SER A 216 8.68 -8.40 -27.81
CA SER A 216 8.53 -6.96 -27.77
C SER A 216 8.43 -6.36 -29.18
N SER A 217 7.36 -5.59 -29.37
CA SER A 217 7.14 -4.74 -30.54
C SER A 217 7.62 -3.30 -30.34
N LEU A 218 8.18 -2.99 -29.17
CA LEU A 218 8.80 -1.69 -28.88
C LEU A 218 10.14 -1.56 -29.64
N ASP A 219 10.43 -0.35 -30.13
CA ASP A 219 11.67 -0.08 -30.87
C ASP A 219 12.34 1.23 -30.45
N TYR A 220 13.39 1.18 -29.63
CA TYR A 220 14.11 2.36 -29.13
C TYR A 220 14.75 3.25 -30.21
N ALA A 221 14.96 2.76 -31.44
CA ALA A 221 15.62 3.54 -32.49
C ALA A 221 14.84 4.82 -32.90
N ALA A 222 13.51 4.79 -32.81
CA ALA A 222 12.67 5.93 -33.21
C ALA A 222 12.65 7.12 -32.22
N SER A 223 13.20 7.00 -31.00
CA SER A 223 13.16 8.06 -29.98
C SER A 223 14.37 9.00 -29.98
N GLY A 224 15.32 8.86 -30.93
CA GLY A 224 16.57 9.64 -30.92
C GLY A 224 17.46 9.39 -29.69
N SER A 225 17.07 8.45 -28.84
CA SER A 225 17.81 8.00 -27.67
C SER A 225 18.89 7.04 -28.11
N THR A 226 20.14 7.46 -28.03
CA THR A 226 21.30 6.58 -28.16
C THR A 226 21.21 5.49 -27.10
N GLY A 227 21.27 4.20 -27.47
CA GLY A 227 21.50 3.18 -26.45
C GLY A 227 21.29 1.74 -26.87
N ILE A 228 20.03 1.34 -27.08
CA ILE A 228 19.72 -0.09 -27.25
C ILE A 228 19.80 -0.52 -28.71
N GLU A 229 20.83 -1.28 -29.06
CA GLU A 229 20.90 -1.98 -30.34
C GLU A 229 19.97 -3.19 -30.34
N ARG A 230 18.95 -3.17 -31.21
CA ARG A 230 17.95 -4.24 -31.31
C ARG A 230 18.43 -5.37 -32.23
N THR A 231 19.01 -6.41 -31.65
CA THR A 231 19.40 -7.64 -32.37
C THR A 231 18.30 -8.71 -32.34
N SER A 232 17.43 -8.69 -31.33
CA SER A 232 16.36 -9.68 -31.13
C SER A 232 15.05 -9.02 -30.71
N PRO A 233 13.87 -9.55 -31.12
CA PRO A 233 12.57 -9.12 -30.58
C PRO A 233 12.23 -9.77 -29.23
N PHE A 234 13.02 -10.74 -28.77
CA PHE A 234 12.75 -11.49 -27.55
C PHE A 234 13.53 -10.95 -26.37
N ASN A 235 12.83 -10.74 -25.25
CA ASN A 235 13.37 -10.32 -23.98
C ASN A 235 13.14 -11.42 -22.92
N PHE A 236 14.06 -11.54 -21.98
CA PHE A 236 14.02 -12.55 -20.92
C PHE A 236 14.21 -11.91 -19.55
N GLY A 237 13.45 -12.38 -18.56
CA GLY A 237 13.43 -11.80 -17.22
C GLY A 237 13.37 -12.85 -16.13
N LEU A 238 13.97 -12.51 -15.00
CA LEU A 238 13.93 -13.26 -13.75
C LEU A 238 13.41 -12.32 -12.66
N SER A 239 12.37 -12.74 -11.95
CA SER A 239 11.77 -12.00 -10.84
C SER A 239 11.83 -12.85 -9.58
N TYR A 240 12.46 -12.32 -8.53
CA TYR A 240 12.70 -13.01 -7.27
C TYR A 240 12.10 -12.24 -6.09
N ALA A 241 11.20 -12.87 -5.33
CA ALA A 241 10.62 -12.31 -4.12
C ALA A 241 11.62 -12.40 -2.96
N LEU A 242 12.16 -11.26 -2.55
CA LEU A 242 13.07 -11.13 -1.40
C LEU A 242 12.29 -11.17 -0.08
N SER A 243 11.08 -10.61 -0.06
CA SER A 243 10.10 -10.69 1.02
C SER A 243 8.68 -10.65 0.46
N GLU A 244 7.65 -10.61 1.31
CA GLU A 244 6.25 -10.43 0.87
C GLU A 244 6.02 -9.08 0.17
N ALA A 245 6.81 -8.06 0.49
CA ALA A 245 6.68 -6.73 -0.10
C ALA A 245 7.79 -6.38 -1.10
N LEU A 246 8.97 -7.00 -1.01
CA LEU A 246 10.13 -6.62 -1.84
C LEU A 246 10.42 -7.67 -2.92
N THR A 247 10.42 -7.25 -4.18
CA THR A 247 10.79 -8.06 -5.34
C THR A 247 11.99 -7.46 -6.05
N ALA A 248 12.93 -8.30 -6.47
CA ALA A 248 14.04 -7.94 -7.35
C ALA A 248 13.86 -8.62 -8.71
N LYS A 249 13.99 -7.87 -9.79
CA LYS A 249 13.89 -8.35 -11.17
C LYS A 249 15.18 -8.02 -11.92
N ALA A 250 15.69 -9.00 -12.66
CA ALA A 250 16.75 -8.80 -13.64
C ALA A 250 16.20 -9.15 -15.02
N HIS A 251 16.56 -8.41 -16.05
CA HIS A 251 16.10 -8.64 -17.40
C HIS A 251 17.20 -8.42 -18.43
N TYR A 252 17.14 -9.19 -19.51
CA TYR A 252 17.99 -9.11 -20.68
C TYR A 252 17.12 -8.78 -21.88
N LEU A 253 17.37 -7.63 -22.49
CA LEU A 253 16.53 -7.06 -23.53
C LEU A 253 17.25 -6.97 -24.86
N TYR A 254 16.49 -7.19 -25.93
CA TYR A 254 16.85 -6.91 -27.31
C TYR A 254 18.15 -7.56 -27.82
N GLY A 255 18.73 -8.50 -27.06
CA GLY A 255 19.97 -9.19 -27.39
C GLY A 255 21.25 -8.47 -26.95
N SER A 256 21.16 -7.35 -26.24
CA SER A 256 22.33 -6.53 -25.91
C SER A 256 22.26 -5.88 -24.53
N GLU A 257 21.06 -5.57 -24.05
CA GLU A 257 20.87 -4.73 -22.87
C GLU A 257 20.54 -5.55 -21.63
N VAL A 258 21.04 -5.13 -20.46
CA VAL A 258 20.72 -5.76 -19.17
C VAL A 258 20.20 -4.69 -18.23
N GLY A 259 19.08 -4.97 -17.58
CA GLY A 259 18.54 -4.09 -16.57
C GLY A 259 18.15 -4.81 -15.29
N VAL A 260 18.02 -4.02 -14.23
CA VAL A 260 17.61 -4.45 -12.90
C VAL A 260 16.49 -3.57 -12.40
N GLN A 261 15.57 -4.12 -11.63
CA GLN A 261 14.44 -3.40 -11.05
C GLN A 261 14.13 -3.96 -9.67
N PHE A 262 13.98 -3.08 -8.68
CA PHE A 262 13.46 -3.41 -7.36
C PHE A 262 12.07 -2.81 -7.22
N THR A 263 11.14 -3.58 -6.66
CA THR A 263 9.77 -3.12 -6.41
C THR A 263 9.38 -3.43 -4.98
N TYR A 264 8.94 -2.41 -4.26
CA TYR A 264 8.39 -2.50 -2.92
C TYR A 264 6.89 -2.22 -2.96
N ALA A 265 6.07 -3.27 -2.78
CA ALA A 265 4.62 -3.21 -2.79
C ALA A 265 4.05 -3.18 -1.37
N LEU A 266 3.12 -2.26 -1.13
CA LEU A 266 2.46 -2.02 0.13
C LEU A 266 0.95 -2.19 -0.07
N ASP A 267 0.36 -3.20 0.57
CA ASP A 267 -1.09 -3.28 0.76
C ASP A 267 -1.44 -2.73 2.16
N PRO A 268 -2.17 -1.60 2.27
CA PRO A 268 -2.59 -1.06 3.56
C PRO A 268 -3.44 -2.03 4.40
N ARG A 269 -4.12 -3.00 3.76
CA ARG A 269 -4.90 -4.03 4.47
C ARG A 269 -4.02 -5.14 5.02
N SER A 270 -2.82 -5.31 4.48
CA SER A 270 -1.88 -6.38 4.81
C SER A 270 -0.47 -5.81 5.00
N PRO A 271 -0.22 -5.01 6.06
CA PRO A 271 1.07 -4.34 6.23
C PRO A 271 2.22 -5.37 6.35
N PRO A 272 3.31 -5.20 5.58
CA PRO A 272 4.40 -6.20 5.51
C PRO A 272 5.25 -6.31 6.78
N VAL A 273 5.14 -5.33 7.69
CA VAL A 273 5.65 -5.47 9.05
C VAL A 273 4.53 -6.04 9.90
N GLY A 274 4.66 -7.31 10.29
CA GLY A 274 3.75 -7.95 11.25
C GLY A 274 3.53 -7.06 12.47
N GLN A 275 2.32 -7.07 13.02
CA GLN A 275 1.90 -6.08 14.03
C GLN A 275 2.71 -6.15 15.34
N SER A 276 3.69 -5.25 15.45
CA SER A 276 4.42 -4.77 16.65
C SER A 276 5.53 -5.66 17.24
N ILE A 277 6.73 -5.08 17.28
CA ILE A 277 7.93 -5.42 18.08
C ILE A 277 7.71 -4.92 19.54
N GLY A 278 6.51 -5.11 20.09
CA GLY A 278 6.08 -4.54 21.38
C GLY A 278 6.25 -5.49 22.56
N SER A 279 6.08 -4.98 23.78
CA SER A 279 6.07 -5.82 24.98
C SER A 279 4.91 -6.83 24.94
N ALA A 280 5.17 -8.04 25.46
CA ALA A 280 4.12 -9.03 25.64
C ALA A 280 2.97 -8.45 26.51
N PRO A 281 1.71 -8.81 26.23
CA PRO A 281 0.59 -8.40 27.08
C PRO A 281 0.77 -8.94 28.50
N LEU A 282 0.31 -8.19 29.50
CA LEU A 282 0.27 -8.69 30.88
C LEU A 282 -0.62 -9.95 30.96
N PRO A 283 -0.22 -10.99 31.71
CA PRO A 283 -1.06 -12.16 31.93
C PRO A 283 -2.29 -11.76 32.75
N VAL A 284 -3.45 -12.35 32.45
CA VAL A 284 -4.67 -12.12 33.23
C VAL A 284 -4.48 -12.70 34.63
N GLN A 285 -4.93 -11.96 35.64
CA GLN A 285 -4.95 -12.45 37.01
C GLN A 285 -6.38 -12.75 37.43
N VAL A 286 -6.67 -14.04 37.61
CA VAL A 286 -7.94 -14.50 38.17
C VAL A 286 -8.06 -14.00 39.61
N ARG A 287 -9.21 -13.43 39.95
CA ARG A 287 -9.51 -12.97 41.30
C ARG A 287 -9.32 -14.07 42.36
N GLY A 288 -8.56 -13.75 43.41
CA GLY A 288 -8.48 -14.59 44.61
C GLY A 288 -9.67 -14.38 45.55
N THR A 289 -9.86 -15.30 46.50
CA THR A 289 -10.96 -15.24 47.49
C THR A 289 -10.74 -14.22 48.62
N ARG A 290 -9.57 -13.58 48.71
CA ARG A 290 -9.27 -12.59 49.75
C ARG A 290 -9.61 -11.16 49.27
N PRO A 291 -10.38 -10.38 50.02
CA PRO A 291 -10.59 -8.97 49.70
C PRO A 291 -9.26 -8.22 49.80
N LEU A 292 -8.84 -7.62 48.68
CA LEU A 292 -7.82 -6.59 48.71
C LEU A 292 -8.49 -5.31 49.22
N THR A 293 -8.45 -5.08 50.53
CA THR A 293 -8.68 -3.73 51.09
C THR A 293 -7.38 -2.95 50.94
N ARG A 294 -7.20 -2.32 49.78
CA ARG A 294 -6.09 -1.41 49.49
C ARG A 294 -6.66 0.01 49.29
N PRO A 295 -5.96 1.08 49.73
CA PRO A 295 -6.36 2.45 49.45
C PRO A 295 -6.49 2.70 47.93
N GLU A 296 -7.46 3.52 47.52
CA GLU A 296 -7.72 3.82 46.11
C GLU A 296 -6.54 4.49 45.40
N ASN A 297 -5.82 5.38 46.10
CA ASN A 297 -4.63 6.06 45.56
C ASN A 297 -3.52 5.07 45.15
N ASP A 298 -3.32 4.00 45.92
CA ASP A 298 -2.33 2.96 45.61
C ASP A 298 -2.78 2.17 44.36
N MET A 299 -4.07 1.86 44.26
CA MET A 299 -4.63 1.14 43.10
C MET A 299 -4.53 1.97 41.81
N GLN A 300 -4.80 3.28 41.88
CA GLN A 300 -4.63 4.19 40.76
C GLN A 300 -3.18 4.24 40.29
N SER A 301 -2.23 4.33 41.23
CA SER A 301 -0.79 4.38 40.92
C SER A 301 -0.31 3.06 40.29
N ASP A 302 -0.73 1.92 40.84
CA ASP A 302 -0.42 0.59 40.29
C ASP A 302 -0.99 0.41 38.87
N LEU A 303 -2.23 0.85 38.66
CA LEU A 303 -2.87 0.80 37.33
C LEU A 303 -2.14 1.72 36.34
N SER A 304 -1.80 2.94 36.74
CA SER A 304 -1.05 3.88 35.88
C SER A 304 0.29 3.28 35.46
N LEU A 305 1.01 2.64 36.38
CA LEU A 305 2.27 1.96 36.08
C LEU A 305 2.07 0.77 35.12
N ALA A 306 1.06 -0.07 35.39
CA ALA A 306 0.72 -1.21 34.55
C ALA A 306 0.37 -0.79 33.12
N LEU A 307 -0.46 0.25 32.96
CA LEU A 307 -0.84 0.81 31.66
C LEU A 307 0.37 1.39 30.92
N THR A 308 1.23 2.15 31.62
CA THR A 308 2.42 2.77 31.02
C THR A 308 3.37 1.72 30.44
N SER A 309 3.58 0.61 31.15
CA SER A 309 4.40 -0.52 30.65
C SER A 309 3.84 -1.23 29.41
N GLN A 310 2.58 -0.95 29.09
CA GLN A 310 1.82 -1.52 27.98
C GLN A 310 1.55 -0.48 26.88
N GLY A 311 2.18 0.70 26.91
CA GLY A 311 1.99 1.74 25.89
C GLY A 311 0.66 2.50 26.00
N LEU A 312 0.10 2.57 27.20
CA LEU A 312 -1.17 3.22 27.51
C LEU A 312 -0.97 4.23 28.65
N SER A 313 -1.76 5.29 28.71
CA SER A 313 -1.77 6.21 29.85
C SER A 313 -3.15 6.30 30.49
N LEU A 314 -3.17 6.34 31.82
CA LEU A 314 -4.40 6.52 32.59
C LEU A 314 -4.85 7.98 32.48
N HIS A 315 -6.07 8.20 32.00
CA HIS A 315 -6.69 9.52 31.95
C HIS A 315 -7.56 9.75 33.19
N ALA A 316 -8.43 8.79 33.53
CA ALA A 316 -9.28 8.85 34.73
C ALA A 316 -9.65 7.44 35.22
N ILE A 317 -9.98 7.31 36.51
CA ILE A 317 -10.53 6.08 37.09
C ILE A 317 -11.56 6.40 38.16
N GLU A 318 -12.64 5.63 38.18
CA GLU A 318 -13.65 5.62 39.22
C GLU A 318 -14.09 4.19 39.52
N ILE A 319 -14.21 3.83 40.80
CA ILE A 319 -14.68 2.50 41.23
C ILE A 319 -16.01 2.67 41.95
N GLU A 320 -17.10 2.28 41.28
CA GLU A 320 -18.46 2.37 41.81
C GLU A 320 -19.06 0.96 41.95
N GLY A 321 -19.27 0.52 43.20
CA GLY A 321 -19.83 -0.81 43.49
C GLY A 321 -18.98 -1.95 42.94
N GLN A 322 -19.50 -2.62 41.88
CA GLN A 322 -18.84 -3.72 41.17
C GLN A 322 -18.27 -3.31 39.79
N THR A 323 -18.31 -2.03 39.44
CA THR A 323 -17.83 -1.52 38.15
C THR A 323 -16.59 -0.67 38.35
N ALA A 324 -15.54 -0.93 37.57
CA ALA A 324 -14.40 -0.03 37.44
C ALA A 324 -14.53 0.71 36.10
N ARG A 325 -14.79 2.03 36.16
CA ARG A 325 -14.79 2.92 35.01
C ARG A 325 -13.41 3.50 34.83
N VAL A 326 -12.84 3.36 33.64
CA VAL A 326 -11.47 3.78 33.35
C VAL A 326 -11.41 4.48 32.00
N GLU A 327 -10.89 5.69 32.00
CA GLU A 327 -10.57 6.43 30.78
C GLU A 327 -9.07 6.22 30.49
N VAL A 328 -8.73 5.74 29.29
CA VAL A 328 -7.34 5.48 28.88
C VAL A 328 -7.02 6.12 27.54
N GLU A 329 -5.80 6.59 27.41
CA GLU A 329 -5.27 7.08 26.14
C GLU A 329 -4.31 6.06 25.54
N ASN A 330 -4.51 5.77 24.26
CA ASN A 330 -3.72 4.81 23.50
C ASN A 330 -2.52 5.51 22.84
N ARG A 331 -1.29 5.15 23.22
CA ARG A 331 -0.08 5.81 22.72
C ARG A 331 0.60 4.99 21.63
N ASP A 332 0.68 3.67 21.81
CA ASP A 332 1.58 2.83 21.02
C ASP A 332 0.86 1.85 20.08
N HIS A 333 -0.46 1.66 20.22
CA HIS A 333 -1.19 0.62 19.48
C HIS A 333 -2.00 1.21 18.34
N THR A 334 -1.77 0.73 17.13
CA THR A 334 -2.58 1.10 15.96
C THR A 334 -4.01 0.53 16.00
N VAL A 335 -4.22 -0.55 16.76
CA VAL A 335 -5.52 -1.24 16.87
C VAL A 335 -6.16 -0.99 18.22
N ALA A 336 -7.31 -0.31 18.24
CA ALA A 336 -8.04 0.03 19.47
C ALA A 336 -8.39 -1.18 20.35
N ALA A 337 -8.81 -2.30 19.75
CA ALA A 337 -9.13 -3.54 20.46
C ALA A 337 -7.94 -4.08 21.28
N ARG A 338 -6.70 -3.87 20.79
CA ARG A 338 -5.47 -4.26 21.49
C ARG A 338 -5.27 -3.40 22.74
N ALA A 339 -5.48 -2.09 22.64
CA ALA A 339 -5.44 -1.19 23.78
C ALA A 339 -6.47 -1.59 24.85
N ILE A 340 -7.71 -1.86 24.44
CA ILE A 340 -8.79 -2.31 25.34
C ILE A 340 -8.41 -3.63 26.04
N GLY A 341 -7.93 -4.64 25.29
CA GLY A 341 -7.52 -5.92 25.87
C GLY A 341 -6.36 -5.80 26.86
N ARG A 342 -5.38 -4.92 26.58
CA ARG A 342 -4.26 -4.63 27.51
C ARG A 342 -4.74 -3.89 28.76
N THR A 343 -5.67 -2.95 28.62
CA THR A 343 -6.33 -2.30 29.76
C THR A 343 -7.08 -3.31 30.62
N ALA A 344 -7.89 -4.19 30.02
CA ALA A 344 -8.62 -5.24 30.75
C ALA A 344 -7.69 -6.17 31.53
N ARG A 345 -6.55 -6.55 30.94
CA ARG A 345 -5.49 -7.33 31.61
C ARG A 345 -4.88 -6.56 32.77
N ALA A 346 -4.56 -5.28 32.61
CA ALA A 346 -4.07 -4.44 33.72
C ALA A 346 -5.11 -4.36 34.86
N LEU A 347 -6.38 -4.15 34.52
CA LEU A 347 -7.49 -4.10 35.50
C LEU A 347 -7.70 -5.41 36.23
N SER A 348 -7.55 -6.56 35.57
CA SER A 348 -7.63 -7.88 36.23
C SER A 348 -6.63 -8.04 37.38
N ARG A 349 -5.51 -7.31 37.33
CA ARG A 349 -4.42 -7.39 38.31
C ARG A 349 -4.53 -6.35 39.41
N THR A 350 -5.04 -5.15 39.09
CA THR A 350 -5.06 -4.02 40.01
C THR A 350 -6.42 -3.83 40.69
N MET A 351 -7.51 -4.25 40.07
CA MET A 351 -8.86 -4.08 40.62
C MET A 351 -9.20 -5.13 41.67
N PRO A 352 -9.86 -4.75 42.77
CA PRO A 352 -10.22 -5.67 43.84
C PRO A 352 -11.19 -6.74 43.34
N ALA A 353 -11.23 -7.89 44.03
CA ALA A 353 -12.05 -9.05 43.63
C ALA A 353 -13.56 -8.76 43.52
N ARG A 354 -14.05 -7.69 44.16
CA ARG A 354 -15.46 -7.24 44.08
C ARG A 354 -15.86 -6.65 42.72
N VAL A 355 -14.88 -6.23 41.91
CA VAL A 355 -15.15 -5.65 40.59
C VAL A 355 -15.43 -6.77 39.61
N GLU A 356 -16.64 -6.76 39.06
CA GLU A 356 -17.17 -7.73 38.10
C GLU A 356 -17.14 -7.18 36.66
N VAL A 357 -17.16 -5.86 36.51
CA VAL A 357 -17.27 -5.19 35.22
C VAL A 357 -16.14 -4.19 35.03
N PHE A 358 -15.50 -4.25 33.86
CA PHE A 358 -14.57 -3.24 33.38
C PHE A 358 -15.28 -2.38 32.33
N ASP A 359 -15.36 -1.09 32.60
CA ASP A 359 -15.97 -0.11 31.73
C ASP A 359 -14.87 0.81 31.18
N ILE A 360 -14.38 0.50 29.98
CA ILE A 360 -13.16 1.08 29.41
C ILE A 360 -13.54 2.11 28.35
N VAL A 361 -13.16 3.36 28.59
CA VAL A 361 -13.37 4.46 27.66
C VAL A 361 -12.04 4.83 27.04
N LEU A 362 -11.99 4.85 25.70
CA LEU A 362 -10.84 5.39 24.97
C LEU A 362 -10.95 6.90 24.90
N VAL A 363 -9.85 7.58 25.21
CA VAL A 363 -9.70 9.02 25.11
C VAL A 363 -8.67 9.36 24.03
N GLU A 364 -8.99 10.35 23.21
CA GLU A 364 -8.11 10.87 22.17
C GLU A 364 -8.19 12.41 22.16
N ASN A 365 -7.05 13.08 22.30
CA ASN A 365 -6.98 14.55 22.41
C ASN A 365 -7.91 15.16 23.49
N GLY A 366 -8.17 14.42 24.57
CA GLY A 366 -9.10 14.81 25.64
C GLY A 366 -10.58 14.56 25.33
N LEU A 367 -10.90 13.97 24.17
CA LEU A 367 -12.25 13.57 23.80
C LEU A 367 -12.46 12.09 24.10
N ARG A 368 -13.60 11.74 24.70
CA ARG A 368 -14.00 10.35 24.91
C ARG A 368 -14.63 9.83 23.62
N ILE A 369 -14.00 8.85 22.97
CA ILE A 369 -14.37 8.41 21.62
C ILE A 369 -15.26 7.17 21.61
N SER A 370 -14.98 6.19 22.47
CA SER A 370 -15.72 4.93 22.52
C SER A 370 -15.67 4.35 23.93
N ASN A 371 -16.73 3.64 24.27
CA ASN A 371 -16.90 2.92 25.52
C ASN A 371 -17.00 1.43 25.20
N VAL A 372 -16.23 0.60 25.92
CA VAL A 372 -16.29 -0.86 25.83
C VAL A 372 -16.39 -1.45 27.22
N ARG A 373 -17.53 -2.10 27.47
CA ARG A 373 -17.84 -2.75 28.73
C ARG A 373 -17.61 -4.26 28.61
N LEU A 374 -16.79 -4.79 29.52
CA LEU A 374 -16.39 -6.19 29.56
C LEU A 374 -16.74 -6.79 30.93
N ASN A 375 -17.25 -8.02 30.95
CA ASN A 375 -17.32 -8.78 32.17
C ASN A 375 -15.93 -9.31 32.51
N ARG A 376 -15.45 -9.04 33.73
CA ARG A 376 -14.16 -9.54 34.21
C ARG A 376 -14.07 -11.06 34.13
N GLY A 377 -15.16 -11.77 34.42
CA GLY A 377 -15.22 -13.23 34.31
C GLY A 377 -14.95 -13.75 32.90
N ASP A 378 -15.37 -13.02 31.86
CA ASP A 378 -15.05 -13.37 30.47
C ASP A 378 -13.57 -13.14 30.17
N VAL A 379 -12.98 -12.04 30.67
CA VAL A 379 -11.54 -11.77 30.54
C VAL A 379 -10.70 -12.86 31.19
N GLU A 380 -11.12 -13.32 32.38
CA GLU A 380 -10.46 -14.39 33.15
C GLU A 380 -10.61 -15.76 32.49
N ALA A 381 -11.79 -16.09 31.97
CA ALA A 381 -12.07 -17.42 31.39
C ALA A 381 -11.53 -17.59 29.96
N LEU A 382 -11.56 -16.52 29.15
CA LEU A 382 -11.27 -16.60 27.71
C LEU A 382 -9.78 -16.43 27.38
N GLU A 383 -8.89 -16.21 28.35
CA GLU A 383 -7.45 -16.00 28.08
C GLU A 383 -6.80 -17.15 27.29
N HIS A 384 -7.24 -18.38 27.54
CA HIS A 384 -6.70 -19.60 26.92
C HIS A 384 -7.71 -20.34 26.04
N ASP A 385 -8.86 -19.72 25.76
CA ASP A 385 -9.88 -20.31 24.89
C ASP A 385 -9.46 -20.19 23.42
N LEU A 386 -9.70 -21.24 22.62
CA LEU A 386 -9.34 -21.28 21.20
C LEU A 386 -10.05 -20.17 20.40
N ASP A 387 -11.30 -19.87 20.75
CA ASP A 387 -12.12 -18.82 20.14
C ASP A 387 -12.26 -17.60 21.07
N GLY A 388 -11.33 -17.43 22.03
CA GLY A 388 -11.41 -16.41 23.07
C GLY A 388 -11.51 -14.98 22.52
N ALA A 389 -10.82 -14.69 21.42
CA ALA A 389 -10.87 -13.36 20.77
C ALA A 389 -12.27 -13.05 20.20
N TRP A 390 -12.84 -13.98 19.44
CA TRP A 390 -14.17 -13.82 18.85
C TRP A 390 -15.27 -13.81 19.90
N THR A 391 -15.17 -14.70 20.90
CA THR A 391 -16.12 -14.80 22.00
C THR A 391 -16.11 -13.54 22.87
N SER A 392 -14.93 -13.00 23.17
CA SER A 392 -14.78 -11.74 23.90
C SER A 392 -15.42 -10.58 23.14
N PHE A 393 -15.23 -10.52 21.81
CA PHE A 393 -15.84 -9.50 20.97
C PHE A 393 -17.38 -9.55 20.99
N ILE A 394 -17.99 -10.74 20.84
CA ILE A 394 -19.46 -10.86 20.84
C ILE A 394 -20.06 -10.53 22.21
N ARG A 395 -19.35 -10.81 23.32
CA ARG A 395 -19.82 -10.56 24.69
C ARG A 395 -19.59 -9.13 25.16
N ALA A 396 -18.74 -8.37 24.48
CA ALA A 396 -18.48 -6.97 24.79
C ALA A 396 -19.70 -6.12 24.45
N ASP A 397 -20.01 -5.15 25.31
CA ASP A 397 -20.97 -4.09 24.99
C ASP A 397 -20.18 -2.85 24.56
N ILE A 398 -20.43 -2.38 23.33
CA ILE A 398 -19.66 -1.31 22.67
C ILE A 398 -20.61 -0.15 22.38
N GLY A 399 -20.31 1.02 22.91
CA GLY A 399 -21.15 2.19 22.75
C GLY A 399 -20.41 3.51 22.89
N THR A 400 -21.19 4.58 23.10
CA THR A 400 -20.67 5.90 23.40
C THR A 400 -20.66 6.15 24.91
N PRO A 401 -19.63 6.82 25.45
CA PRO A 401 -19.57 7.12 26.87
C PRO A 401 -20.72 8.05 27.29
N ALA A 402 -21.43 7.67 28.36
CA ALA A 402 -22.59 8.40 28.90
C ALA A 402 -22.26 9.26 30.13
N TYR A 403 -20.97 9.33 30.49
CA TYR A 403 -20.46 9.99 31.67
C TYR A 403 -19.09 10.62 31.36
N GLU A 404 -18.66 11.55 32.21
CA GLU A 404 -17.31 12.11 32.18
C GLU A 404 -16.69 11.99 33.57
N LEU A 405 -15.48 11.45 33.63
CA LEU A 405 -14.70 11.41 34.86
C LEU A 405 -13.76 12.62 34.93
N SER A 406 -13.38 12.98 36.16
CA SER A 406 -12.33 13.97 36.38
C SER A 406 -10.96 13.34 36.08
N PRO A 407 -10.11 13.99 35.26
CA PRO A 407 -8.78 13.46 34.97
C PRO A 407 -7.93 13.31 36.25
N VAL A 408 -7.06 12.31 36.27
CA VAL A 408 -6.05 12.18 37.33
C VAL A 408 -5.01 13.30 37.22
N ASP A 409 -4.41 13.69 38.34
CA ASP A 409 -3.39 14.76 38.38
C ASP A 409 -2.19 14.51 37.46
N THR A 410 -1.92 13.25 37.11
CA THR A 410 -0.83 12.86 36.20
C THR A 410 -1.22 12.90 34.72
N ALA A 411 -2.50 13.13 34.38
CA ALA A 411 -2.96 13.16 32.99
C ALA A 411 -2.56 14.47 32.26
N TYR A 412 -2.49 15.58 33.01
CA TYR A 412 -2.17 16.92 32.52
C TYR A 412 -1.38 17.73 33.56
N PRO A 413 -0.51 18.69 33.13
CA PRO A 413 -0.17 19.00 31.75
C PRO A 413 0.74 17.93 31.15
N ARG A 414 0.67 17.75 29.83
CA ARG A 414 1.50 16.77 29.10
C ARG A 414 2.38 17.42 28.05
N PHE A 415 3.60 16.92 27.94
CA PHE A 415 4.54 17.31 26.90
C PHE A 415 5.14 16.06 26.27
N ASP A 416 4.94 15.93 24.97
CA ASP A 416 5.49 14.87 24.13
C ASP A 416 6.42 15.50 23.10
N TYR A 417 7.53 14.83 22.81
CA TYR A 417 8.40 15.23 21.71
C TYR A 417 8.95 14.00 20.99
N ALA A 418 9.26 14.17 19.70
CA ALA A 418 9.86 13.16 18.87
C ALA A 418 10.92 13.79 17.97
N ILE A 419 12.02 13.07 17.76
CA ILE A 419 13.06 13.41 16.79
C ILE A 419 13.02 12.33 15.72
N THR A 420 12.69 12.70 14.49
CA THR A 420 12.51 11.76 13.38
C THR A 420 13.34 12.20 12.16
N PRO A 421 13.98 11.27 11.43
CA PRO A 421 14.56 11.62 10.14
C PRO A 421 13.46 12.11 9.18
N SER A 422 13.77 13.11 8.35
CA SER A 422 12.85 13.63 7.36
C SER A 422 13.44 13.57 5.96
N VAL A 423 12.57 13.32 4.98
CA VAL A 423 12.89 13.33 3.55
C VAL A 423 11.83 14.17 2.86
N SER A 424 12.26 15.18 2.10
CA SER A 424 11.38 16.02 1.28
C SER A 424 11.85 15.91 -0.17
N ALA A 425 10.95 15.71 -1.12
CA ALA A 425 11.30 15.60 -2.53
C ALA A 425 10.35 16.43 -3.40
N SER A 426 10.87 17.00 -4.47
CA SER A 426 10.11 17.70 -5.52
C SER A 426 10.51 17.16 -6.89
N ILE A 427 9.53 17.05 -7.78
CA ILE A 427 9.70 16.58 -9.16
C ILE A 427 9.05 17.61 -10.13
N SER A 428 9.09 18.89 -9.78
CA SER A 428 8.21 19.89 -10.40
C SER A 428 8.64 20.42 -11.77
N SER A 429 9.85 20.12 -12.26
CA SER A 429 10.25 20.53 -13.61
C SER A 429 11.11 19.46 -14.31
N PRO A 430 10.94 19.27 -15.64
CA PRO A 430 11.81 18.39 -16.44
C PRO A 430 13.28 18.84 -16.47
N GLU A 431 13.53 20.14 -16.24
CA GLU A 431 14.87 20.76 -16.28
C GLU A 431 15.66 20.55 -14.98
N SER A 432 15.01 20.63 -13.81
CA SER A 432 15.66 20.47 -12.50
C SER A 432 15.77 19.02 -12.04
N GLY A 433 14.97 18.12 -12.63
CA GLY A 433 14.91 16.72 -12.27
C GLY A 433 14.41 16.45 -10.85
N LEU A 434 14.74 15.28 -10.27
CA LEU A 434 14.40 14.93 -8.88
C LEU A 434 15.30 15.69 -7.91
N LEU A 435 14.70 16.62 -7.16
CA LEU A 435 15.37 17.32 -6.07
C LEU A 435 14.90 16.75 -4.74
N ALA A 436 15.82 16.54 -3.80
CA ALA A 436 15.49 15.98 -2.51
C ALA A 436 16.37 16.54 -1.39
N ASP A 437 15.76 16.73 -0.23
CA ASP A 437 16.40 17.08 1.03
C ASP A 437 16.25 15.96 2.03
N ILE A 438 17.33 15.70 2.76
CA ILE A 438 17.36 14.88 3.97
C ILE A 438 17.55 15.78 5.18
N GLY A 439 16.84 15.48 6.26
CA GLY A 439 16.81 16.32 7.45
C GLY A 439 16.41 15.57 8.70
N VAL A 440 16.20 16.35 9.75
CA VAL A 440 15.68 15.90 11.05
C VAL A 440 14.56 16.81 11.48
N ASP A 441 13.45 16.20 11.89
CA ASP A 441 12.28 16.88 12.43
C ASP A 441 12.25 16.70 13.95
N LEU A 442 12.21 17.81 14.68
CA LEU A 442 11.82 17.87 16.08
C LEU A 442 10.34 18.24 16.16
N THR A 443 9.50 17.27 16.47
CA THR A 443 8.07 17.49 16.70
C THR A 443 7.81 17.59 18.19
N GLY A 444 7.12 18.64 18.62
CA GLY A 444 6.71 18.85 20.01
C GLY A 444 5.18 19.00 20.10
N ARG A 445 4.59 18.43 21.16
CA ARG A 445 3.18 18.56 21.50
C ARG A 445 3.04 18.88 22.98
N PHE A 446 2.33 19.97 23.29
CA PHE A 446 2.01 20.40 24.63
C PHE A 446 0.50 20.43 24.83
N THR A 447 0.01 19.70 25.83
CA THR A 447 -1.42 19.57 26.14
C THR A 447 -1.63 19.99 27.61
N PRO A 448 -1.87 21.29 27.89
CA PRO A 448 -1.97 21.78 29.26
C PRO A 448 -3.25 21.35 29.99
N SER A 449 -4.33 21.08 29.26
CA SER A 449 -5.64 20.70 29.81
C SER A 449 -6.38 19.79 28.82
N PRO A 450 -7.46 19.10 29.24
CA PRO A 450 -8.31 18.36 28.31
C PRO A 450 -8.74 19.24 27.12
N GLY A 451 -8.63 18.69 25.91
CA GLY A 451 -9.02 19.36 24.66
C GLY A 451 -8.03 20.41 24.13
N LEU A 452 -7.22 21.06 24.97
CA LEU A 452 -6.31 22.12 24.51
C LEU A 452 -4.94 21.55 24.14
N GLN A 453 -4.54 21.72 22.89
CA GLN A 453 -3.28 21.20 22.36
C GLN A 453 -2.53 22.26 21.56
N PHE A 454 -1.23 22.36 21.79
CA PHE A 454 -0.29 23.10 20.97
C PHE A 454 0.70 22.11 20.38
N SER A 455 0.91 22.15 19.07
CA SER A 455 1.87 21.28 18.40
C SER A 455 2.68 22.05 17.37
N GLY A 456 3.93 21.68 17.21
CA GLY A 456 4.78 22.24 16.17
C GLY A 456 5.85 21.26 15.75
N THR A 457 6.35 21.45 14.54
CA THR A 457 7.49 20.72 14.00
C THR A 457 8.53 21.73 13.58
N LEU A 458 9.76 21.54 14.07
CA LEU A 458 10.95 22.24 13.62
C LEU A 458 11.74 21.27 12.76
N ARG A 459 12.01 21.64 11.51
CA ARG A 459 12.80 20.84 10.57
C ARG A 459 14.15 21.46 10.35
N GLN A 460 15.19 20.64 10.40
CA GLN A 460 16.56 21.01 10.06
C GLN A 460 17.02 20.17 8.86
N LYS A 461 17.29 20.82 7.74
CA LYS A 461 17.99 20.23 6.59
C LYS A 461 19.42 19.88 7.00
N LEU A 462 19.86 18.68 6.63
CA LEU A 462 21.24 18.22 6.79
C LEU A 462 21.99 18.19 5.45
N GLY A 463 21.27 18.07 4.34
CA GLY A 463 21.81 18.14 2.99
C GLY A 463 20.73 17.82 1.96
N GLY A 464 20.99 18.17 0.70
CA GLY A 464 20.05 17.96 -0.40
C GLY A 464 20.17 19.05 -1.45
N THR A 465 19.35 18.92 -2.49
CA THR A 465 19.36 19.79 -3.68
C THR A 465 18.04 20.54 -3.88
N LEU A 466 17.13 20.52 -2.90
CA LEU A 466 15.82 21.15 -3.04
C LEU A 466 15.89 22.68 -3.16
N ASP A 467 17.00 23.30 -2.75
CA ASP A 467 17.33 24.71 -2.94
C ASP A 467 17.65 25.07 -4.39
N GLU A 468 17.93 24.10 -5.25
CA GLU A 468 18.13 24.28 -6.70
C GLU A 468 16.79 24.35 -7.46
N LEU A 469 15.67 24.30 -6.75
CA LEU A 469 14.33 24.31 -7.34
C LEU A 469 14.05 25.62 -8.08
N THR A 470 14.02 25.56 -9.41
CA THR A 470 13.62 26.69 -10.26
C THR A 470 12.14 26.54 -10.62
N VAL A 471 11.29 27.37 -10.03
CA VAL A 471 9.87 27.45 -10.45
C VAL A 471 9.72 28.53 -11.51
N ALA A 472 9.31 28.15 -12.72
CA ALA A 472 8.97 29.10 -13.78
C ALA A 472 7.72 29.89 -13.37
N ASN A 473 7.91 31.15 -12.96
CA ASN A 473 6.84 32.05 -12.57
C ASN A 473 6.14 32.63 -13.82
N SER A 474 5.18 31.93 -14.39
CA SER A 474 4.50 32.36 -15.63
C SER A 474 3.09 32.94 -15.46
N GLY A 475 2.58 33.14 -14.23
CA GLY A 475 1.20 33.63 -14.01
C GLY A 475 1.10 34.79 -13.02
N GLY A 476 0.37 35.85 -13.39
CA GLY A 476 0.04 37.01 -12.54
C GLY A 476 -0.93 36.70 -11.38
N GLN A 477 -0.94 35.48 -10.85
CA GLN A 477 -1.73 35.09 -9.69
C GLN A 477 -0.97 35.42 -8.39
N PRO A 478 -1.68 35.76 -7.29
CA PRO A 478 -1.06 35.99 -5.99
C PRO A 478 -0.28 34.76 -5.52
N GLN A 479 1.00 34.95 -5.21
CA GLN A 479 1.90 33.88 -4.77
C GLN A 479 1.66 33.58 -3.28
N VAL A 480 0.81 32.61 -2.98
CA VAL A 480 0.61 32.15 -1.60
C VAL A 480 0.79 30.64 -1.58
N ARG A 481 1.81 30.15 -0.85
CA ARG A 481 2.25 28.73 -0.76
C ARG A 481 2.79 28.09 -2.05
N SER A 482 2.73 28.77 -3.19
CA SER A 482 3.24 28.25 -4.47
C SER A 482 4.75 28.45 -4.69
N ASN A 483 5.40 29.33 -3.92
CA ASN A 483 6.84 29.58 -4.05
C ASN A 483 7.65 28.60 -3.19
N LEU A 484 7.56 27.31 -3.55
CA LEU A 484 8.29 26.21 -2.92
C LEU A 484 9.81 26.46 -2.92
N ALA A 485 10.33 27.14 -3.95
CA ALA A 485 11.74 27.48 -4.08
C ALA A 485 12.23 28.34 -2.90
N SER A 486 11.52 29.43 -2.59
CA SER A 486 11.89 30.30 -1.47
C SER A 486 11.77 29.62 -0.10
N TYR A 487 10.92 28.60 0.05
CA TYR A 487 10.87 27.82 1.28
C TYR A 487 11.99 26.77 1.38
N ALA A 488 12.55 26.34 0.25
CA ALA A 488 13.62 25.34 0.19
C ALA A 488 15.02 25.93 0.42
N GLU A 489 15.18 27.25 0.31
CA GLU A 489 16.45 27.96 0.62
C GLU A 489 16.81 27.93 2.11
N ALA A 490 15.83 27.77 3.00
CA ALA A 490 16.06 27.82 4.43
C ALA A 490 16.44 26.44 4.99
N ASP A 491 17.61 26.35 5.63
CA ASP A 491 18.04 25.12 6.30
C ASP A 491 17.14 24.75 7.48
N THR A 492 16.66 25.74 8.24
CA THR A 492 15.78 25.54 9.39
C THR A 492 14.39 26.09 9.09
N THR A 493 13.37 25.25 9.15
CA THR A 493 11.99 25.64 8.86
C THR A 493 11.04 25.18 9.96
N ILE A 494 9.85 25.80 10.01
CA ILE A 494 8.74 25.36 10.86
C ILE A 494 7.61 24.92 9.92
N PRO A 495 7.59 23.64 9.47
CA PRO A 495 6.58 23.18 8.52
C PRO A 495 5.16 23.26 9.06
N SER A 496 5.00 23.15 10.38
CA SER A 496 3.71 23.27 11.04
C SER A 496 3.84 23.86 12.44
N LEU A 497 2.93 24.75 12.79
CA LEU A 497 2.67 25.23 14.14
C LEU A 497 1.14 25.37 14.27
N THR A 498 0.57 24.81 15.33
CA THR A 498 -0.89 24.73 15.47
C THR A 498 -1.29 24.84 16.93
N GLY A 499 -2.26 25.71 17.22
CA GLY A 499 -3.08 25.66 18.43
C GLY A 499 -4.45 25.10 18.10
N ALA A 500 -4.91 24.10 18.86
CA ALA A 500 -6.21 23.48 18.67
C ALA A 500 -6.92 23.30 20.02
N TYR A 501 -8.23 23.52 20.01
CA TYR A 501 -9.11 23.14 21.12
C TYR A 501 -10.18 22.16 20.63
N TYR A 502 -10.14 20.95 21.18
CA TYR A 502 -11.06 19.86 20.89
C TYR A 502 -12.14 19.80 21.97
N PHE A 503 -13.40 19.76 21.56
CA PHE A 503 -14.55 19.60 22.45
C PHE A 503 -15.66 18.82 21.74
N ASN A 504 -16.57 18.24 22.52
CA ASN A 504 -17.76 17.58 21.99
C ASN A 504 -18.91 18.59 21.91
N ALA A 505 -19.46 18.82 20.71
CA ALA A 505 -20.54 19.79 20.48
C ALA A 505 -21.96 19.23 20.72
N GLY A 506 -22.09 17.93 20.98
CA GLY A 506 -23.37 17.23 21.12
C GLY A 506 -23.88 16.66 19.78
N HIS A 507 -24.50 15.48 19.83
CA HIS A 507 -24.95 14.64 18.70
C HIS A 507 -23.85 14.19 17.72
N ALA A 508 -23.03 13.22 18.13
CA ALA A 508 -22.15 12.42 17.24
C ALA A 508 -21.29 13.21 16.22
N GLU A 509 -21.07 14.50 16.43
CA GLU A 509 -20.26 15.37 15.58
C GLU A 509 -19.05 15.87 16.38
N TYR A 510 -17.86 15.65 15.82
CA TYR A 510 -16.58 16.13 16.36
C TYR A 510 -16.16 17.37 15.58
N GLU A 511 -16.04 18.52 16.24
CA GLU A 511 -15.54 19.76 15.62
C GLU A 511 -14.10 20.07 16.05
N ARG A 512 -13.30 20.60 15.10
CA ARG A 512 -11.95 21.12 15.34
C ARG A 512 -11.93 22.61 14.99
N ARG A 513 -11.64 23.47 15.98
CA ARG A 513 -11.32 24.88 15.73
C ARG A 513 -9.81 25.07 15.69
N CYS A 514 -9.30 25.46 14.53
CA CYS A 514 -7.91 25.87 14.33
C CYS A 514 -7.80 27.37 14.57
N TRP A 515 -6.80 27.79 15.36
CA TRP A 515 -6.45 29.20 15.55
C TRP A 515 -5.04 29.47 15.03
#